data_AF-A0A4V3PA66-F1
#
_entry.id   AF-A0A4V3PA66-F1
#
_cell.length_a   1.000
_cell.length_b   1.000
_cell.length_c   1.000
_cell.angle_alpha   90.00
_cell.angle_beta   90.00
_cell.angle_gamma   90.00
#
_symmetry.space_group_name_H-M   'P 1'
#
loop_
_entity.id
_entity.type
_entity.pdbx_description
1 polymer ?
#
loop_
_entity_poly.entity_id
_entity_poly.type
_entity_poly.pdbx_seq_one_letter_code
_entity_poly.pdbx_strand_id
1 'polypeptide(L)'
;SLKPGALPGAVRADPPSRIEPQLATQVEKPPGGDDPAERTGELWLHEIKFDGYRTMAHVVDGEVRLITRGGIDWTKRYGDLPQAFSRLPVSRA
;
A
#
# COMPACT_ATOMS: atom_id res chain seq x y z
N SER A 1 -13.16 5.89 12.32
CA SER A 1 -12.73 4.62 11.72
C SER A 1 -13.83 4.11 10.81
N LEU A 2 -13.48 3.74 9.56
CA LEU A 2 -14.43 3.11 8.65
C LEU A 2 -14.92 1.78 9.26
N LYS A 3 -16.21 1.44 9.13
CA LYS A 3 -16.76 0.13 9.55
C LYS A 3 -17.29 -0.62 8.33
N PRO A 4 -16.42 -1.24 7.51
CA PRO A 4 -16.84 -1.89 6.26
C PRO A 4 -17.93 -2.96 6.47
N GLY A 5 -17.87 -3.71 7.57
CA GLY A 5 -18.85 -4.77 7.89
C GLY A 5 -20.26 -4.26 8.24
N ALA A 6 -20.46 -2.96 8.42
CA ALA A 6 -21.77 -2.37 8.68
C ALA A 6 -22.49 -1.92 7.39
N LEU A 7 -21.83 -2.02 6.23
CA LEU A 7 -22.43 -1.64 4.95
C LEU A 7 -23.46 -2.71 4.51
N PRO A 8 -24.62 -2.31 3.95
CA PRO A 8 -25.60 -3.25 3.40
C PRO A 8 -24.95 -4.18 2.37
N GLY A 9 -25.16 -5.49 2.53
CA GLY A 9 -24.59 -6.51 1.63
C GLY A 9 -23.13 -6.89 1.92
N ALA A 10 -22.50 -6.33 2.96
CA ALA A 10 -21.16 -6.75 3.36
C ALA A 10 -21.16 -8.21 3.85
N VAL A 11 -20.27 -9.02 3.28
CA VAL A 11 -20.03 -10.40 3.67
C VAL A 11 -18.57 -10.58 4.04
N ARG A 12 -18.29 -11.50 4.98
CA ARG A 12 -16.91 -11.88 5.29
C ARG A 12 -16.34 -12.66 4.11
N ALA A 13 -15.20 -12.22 3.61
CA ALA A 13 -14.45 -12.89 2.55
C ALA A 13 -12.97 -12.98 2.94
N ASP A 14 -12.24 -13.84 2.23
CA ASP A 14 -10.79 -13.87 2.35
C ASP A 14 -10.18 -12.57 1.83
N PRO A 15 -9.06 -12.11 2.42
CA PRO A 15 -8.36 -10.95 1.90
C PRO A 15 -7.91 -11.22 0.44
N PRO A 16 -7.88 -10.17 -0.40
CA PRO A 16 -7.41 -10.34 -1.78
C PRO A 16 -5.99 -10.89 -1.78
N SER A 17 -5.74 -11.85 -2.67
CA SER A 17 -4.44 -12.49 -2.80
C SER A 17 -3.34 -11.51 -3.24
N ARG A 18 -3.73 -10.40 -3.90
CA ARG A 18 -2.89 -9.31 -4.41
C ARG A 18 -3.67 -8.00 -4.46
N ILE A 19 -3.01 -6.91 -4.05
CA ILE A 19 -3.44 -5.54 -4.33
C ILE A 19 -2.32 -4.89 -5.14
N GLU A 20 -2.66 -4.28 -6.27
CA GLU A 20 -1.64 -3.62 -7.10
C GLU A 20 -1.20 -2.31 -6.45
N PRO A 21 0.12 -2.01 -6.41
CA PRO A 21 0.58 -0.72 -5.95
C PRO A 21 0.06 0.40 -6.85
N GLN A 22 -0.42 1.49 -6.24
CA GLN A 22 -0.67 2.73 -6.98
C GLN A 22 0.63 3.21 -7.65
N LEU A 23 0.50 3.67 -8.89
CA LEU A 23 1.58 4.29 -9.65
C LEU A 23 1.50 5.81 -9.50
N ALA A 24 2.66 6.45 -9.37
CA ALA A 24 2.75 7.89 -9.42
C ALA A 24 2.61 8.36 -10.88
N THR A 25 1.77 9.36 -11.10
CA THR A 25 1.74 10.08 -12.37
C THR A 25 2.95 10.99 -12.43
N GLN A 26 3.79 10.84 -13.46
CA GLN A 26 4.93 11.72 -13.66
C GLN A 26 4.44 13.08 -14.15
N VAL A 27 4.73 14.13 -13.37
CA VAL A 27 4.39 15.52 -13.66
C VAL A 27 5.59 16.41 -13.33
N GLU A 28 5.68 17.57 -13.97
CA GLU A 28 6.77 18.53 -13.71
C GLU A 28 6.62 19.21 -12.34
N LYS A 29 5.38 19.50 -11.94
CA LYS A 29 5.03 20.18 -10.69
C LYS A 29 3.87 19.45 -10.01
N PRO A 30 3.78 19.46 -8.66
CA PRO A 30 2.61 18.94 -7.96
C PRO A 30 1.33 19.65 -8.44
N PRO A 31 0.21 18.92 -8.58
CA PRO A 31 -1.09 19.54 -8.87
C PRO A 31 -1.48 20.56 -7.78
N GLY A 32 -2.15 21.65 -8.14
CA GLY A 32 -2.56 22.66 -7.15
C GLY A 32 -1.53 23.71 -6.79
N GLY A 33 -0.60 24.00 -7.71
CA GLY A 33 0.32 25.15 -7.61
C GLY A 33 -0.37 26.52 -7.74
N ASP A 34 0.41 27.57 -8.00
CA ASP A 34 -0.08 28.96 -8.03
C ASP A 34 -1.04 29.30 -9.20
N ASP A 35 -1.28 28.36 -10.12
CA ASP A 35 -2.28 28.54 -11.18
C ASP A 35 -3.70 28.56 -10.58
N PRO A 36 -4.45 29.67 -10.73
CA PRO A 36 -5.82 29.78 -10.21
C PRO A 36 -6.79 28.71 -10.71
N ALA A 37 -6.54 28.11 -11.89
CA ALA A 37 -7.38 27.06 -12.46
C ALA A 37 -7.11 25.67 -11.85
N GLU A 38 -5.96 25.47 -11.21
CA GLU A 38 -5.54 24.17 -10.67
C GLU A 38 -5.60 24.10 -9.14
N ARG A 39 -5.90 25.22 -8.46
CA ARG A 39 -5.90 25.34 -6.99
C ARG A 39 -6.87 24.35 -6.34
N THR A 40 -6.35 23.23 -5.85
CA THR A 40 -7.17 22.21 -5.14
C THR A 40 -7.42 22.56 -3.68
N GLY A 41 -6.60 23.45 -3.09
CA GLY A 41 -6.63 23.75 -1.66
C GLY A 41 -6.09 22.61 -0.79
N GLU A 42 -5.46 21.60 -1.40
CA GLU A 42 -4.93 20.42 -0.72
C GLU A 42 -3.50 20.67 -0.23
N LEU A 43 -3.14 20.02 0.87
CA LEU A 43 -1.77 20.03 1.41
C LEU A 43 -1.03 18.79 0.89
N TRP A 44 0.13 19.01 0.26
CA TRP A 44 0.98 17.93 -0.23
C TRP A 44 1.95 17.41 0.84
N LEU A 45 2.04 16.09 0.95
CA LEU A 45 3.08 15.41 1.70
C LEU A 45 4.24 15.04 0.77
N HIS A 46 5.48 15.24 1.25
CA HIS A 46 6.68 14.93 0.50
C HIS A 46 7.43 13.76 1.15
N GLU A 47 7.84 12.79 0.33
CA GLU A 47 8.62 11.63 0.76
C GLU A 47 9.89 11.48 -0.10
N ILE A 48 10.94 10.88 0.45
CA ILE A 48 12.18 10.58 -0.29
C ILE A 48 11.92 9.47 -1.31
N LYS A 49 12.29 9.70 -2.58
CA LYS A 49 12.26 8.65 -3.60
C LYS A 49 13.45 7.71 -3.44
N PHE A 50 13.18 6.45 -3.12
CA PHE A 50 14.16 5.36 -3.23
C PHE A 50 14.11 4.72 -4.61
N ASP A 51 15.26 4.31 -5.14
CA ASP A 51 15.34 3.53 -6.37
C ASP A 51 15.56 2.05 -6.04
N GLY A 52 14.49 1.26 -6.18
CA GLY A 52 14.44 -0.13 -5.76
C GLY A 52 13.14 -0.81 -6.17
N TYR A 53 12.89 -1.99 -5.62
CA TYR A 53 11.71 -2.79 -5.97
C TYR A 53 10.52 -2.47 -5.08
N ARG A 54 9.43 -1.97 -5.67
CA ARG A 54 8.15 -1.80 -4.98
C ARG A 54 7.59 -3.17 -4.57
N THR A 55 7.26 -3.30 -3.29
CA THR A 55 6.79 -4.54 -2.66
C THR A 55 5.64 -4.25 -1.71
N MET A 56 4.58 -5.04 -1.77
CA MET A 56 3.45 -5.03 -0.85
C MET A 56 3.65 -6.14 0.19
N ALA A 57 3.54 -5.80 1.47
CA ALA A 57 3.50 -6.77 2.55
C ALA A 57 2.06 -7.15 2.84
N HIS A 58 1.72 -8.41 2.64
CA HIS A 58 0.44 -9.00 3.03
C HIS A 58 0.64 -9.71 4.36
N VAL A 59 -0.06 -9.27 5.40
CA VAL A 59 0.04 -9.85 6.74
C VAL A 59 -1.31 -10.44 7.11
N VAL A 60 -1.36 -11.74 7.42
CA VAL A 60 -2.58 -12.42 7.88
C VAL A 60 -2.24 -13.29 9.07
N ASP A 61 -2.72 -12.91 10.24
CA ASP A 61 -2.56 -13.63 11.50
C ASP A 61 -1.08 -14.00 11.77
N GLY A 62 -0.16 -13.08 11.45
CA GLY A 62 1.29 -13.24 11.60
C GLY A 62 2.00 -13.87 10.40
N GLU A 63 1.28 -14.48 9.45
CA GLU A 63 1.83 -14.98 8.19
C GLU A 63 2.09 -13.84 7.22
N VAL A 64 3.28 -13.79 6.62
CA VAL A 64 3.72 -12.68 5.78
C VAL A 64 4.05 -13.15 4.37
N ARG A 65 3.49 -12.46 3.37
CA ARG A 65 3.93 -12.55 1.96
C ARG A 65 4.38 -11.18 1.46
N LEU A 66 5.54 -11.14 0.82
CA LEU A 66 6.13 -9.92 0.25
C LEU A 66 6.05 -9.97 -1.27
N ILE A 67 5.04 -9.32 -1.84
CA ILE A 67 4.67 -9.42 -3.25
C ILE A 67 5.19 -8.20 -4.01
N THR A 68 6.01 -8.42 -5.03
CA THR A 68 6.52 -7.35 -5.90
C THR A 68 5.40 -6.68 -6.72
N ARG A 69 5.66 -5.51 -7.31
CA ARG A 69 4.75 -4.85 -8.27
C ARG A 69 4.24 -5.82 -9.36
N GLY A 70 5.12 -6.67 -9.88
CA GLY A 70 4.81 -7.69 -10.90
C GLY A 70 4.03 -8.91 -10.40
N GLY A 71 3.69 -8.98 -9.11
CA GLY A 71 2.94 -10.09 -8.52
C GLY A 71 3.80 -11.29 -8.08
N ILE A 72 5.13 -11.18 -8.13
CA ILE A 72 6.03 -12.26 -7.73
C ILE A 72 6.19 -12.25 -6.20
N ASP A 73 6.01 -13.41 -5.58
CA ASP A 73 6.32 -13.62 -4.15
C ASP A 73 7.83 -13.71 -3.94
N TRP A 74 8.38 -12.69 -3.26
CA TRP A 74 9.79 -12.58 -2.92
C TRP A 74 10.06 -12.75 -1.42
N THR A 75 9.11 -13.29 -0.66
CA THR A 75 9.23 -13.49 0.79
C THR A 75 10.56 -14.15 1.17
N LYS A 76 10.94 -15.24 0.49
CA LYS A 76 12.22 -15.92 0.72
C LYS A 76 13.45 -15.11 0.30
N ARG A 77 13.33 -14.28 -0.75
CA ARG A 77 14.43 -13.45 -1.27
C ARG A 77 14.80 -12.35 -0.27
N TYR A 78 13.85 -11.90 0.54
CA TYR A 78 14.06 -10.83 1.52
C TYR A 78 14.66 -11.30 2.86
N GLY A 79 14.95 -12.60 3.02
CA GLY A 79 15.63 -13.10 4.21
C GLY A 79 14.77 -12.98 5.47
N ASP A 80 15.20 -12.15 6.41
CA ASP A 80 14.62 -11.96 7.74
C ASP A 80 13.55 -10.85 7.81
N LEU A 81 13.33 -10.13 6.71
CA LEU A 81 12.33 -9.07 6.63
C LEU A 81 10.89 -9.54 6.94
N PRO A 82 10.41 -10.71 6.48
CA PRO A 82 9.06 -11.19 6.82
C PRO A 82 8.82 -11.28 8.33
N GLN A 83 9.84 -11.63 9.12
CA GLN A 83 9.76 -11.73 10.57
C GLN A 83 9.58 -10.36 11.22
N ALA A 84 10.10 -9.28 10.60
CA ALA A 84 9.84 -7.93 11.09
C ALA A 84 8.36 -7.55 10.93
N PHE A 85 7.75 -7.90 9.81
CA PHE A 85 6.33 -7.65 9.54
C PHE A 85 5.41 -8.53 10.39
N SER A 86 5.77 -9.79 10.67
CA SER A 86 4.95 -10.70 11.47
C SER A 86 4.75 -10.25 12.92
N ARG A 87 5.63 -9.38 13.42
CA ARG A 87 5.56 -8.80 14.78
C ARG A 87 4.71 -7.54 14.87
N LEU A 88 4.19 -7.02 13.76
CA LEU A 88 3.31 -5.86 13.79
C LEU A 88 2.01 -6.19 14.52
N PRO A 89 1.45 -5.28 15.34
CA PRO A 89 0.23 -5.51 16.09
C PRO A 89 -1.02 -5.39 15.20
N VAL A 90 -1.08 -6.18 14.12
CA VAL A 90 -2.18 -6.22 13.15
C VAL A 90 -2.54 -7.67 12.86
N SER A 91 -3.83 -7.96 12.77
CA SER A 91 -4.31 -9.30 12.37
C SER A 91 -4.38 -9.45 10.87
N ARG A 92 -4.75 -8.39 10.12
CA ARG A 92 -4.85 -8.41 8.65
C ARG A 92 -4.46 -7.06 8.06
N ALA A 93 -3.50 -7.04 7.16
CA ALA A 93 -3.01 -5.85 6.44
C ALA A 93 -2.58 -6.19 5.01
#